data_AF-C6AR18-F1
#
_entry.id   AF-C6AR18-F1
#
_cell.length_a   1.000
_cell.length_b   1.000
_cell.length_c   1.000
_cell.angle_alpha   90.00
_cell.angle_beta   90.00
_cell.angle_gamma   90.00
#
_symmetry.space_group_name_H-M   'P 1'
#
loop_
_entity.id
_entity.type
_entity.pdbx_description
1 polymer ?
#
loop_
_entity_poly.entity_id
_entity_poly.type
_entity_poly.pdbx_seq_one_letter_code
_entity_poly.pdbx_strand_id
1 'polypeptide(L)'
;MSVSLGWLSQSQVGNTAESIHGITRAELLRDGLPAIEVVKQLNTFLTESDVVLYSDAHRWDGDWVDTLYYTVKVDKLFYLVSIYDLIGNDKADQFDKHFSRVAESGKYRHHRAADDVEMIYKAYYQIMG
;
A
#
# COMPACT_ATOMS: atom_id res chain seq x y z
N MET A 1 -6.06 -6.44 -0.70
CA MET A 1 -5.50 -7.68 -0.12
C MET A 1 -5.17 -7.42 1.34
N SER A 2 -5.70 -8.22 2.28
CA SER A 2 -5.39 -8.09 3.71
C SER A 2 -4.37 -9.16 4.09
N VAL A 3 -3.19 -8.74 4.55
CA VAL A 3 -2.11 -9.65 4.97
C VAL A 3 -2.35 -10.01 6.44
N SER A 4 -2.45 -11.30 6.77
CA SER A 4 -2.33 -11.75 8.16
C SER A 4 -0.86 -11.66 8.55
N LEU A 5 -0.50 -10.52 9.12
CA LEU A 5 0.82 -10.30 9.70
C LEU A 5 0.89 -11.08 11.02
N GLY A 6 1.26 -12.36 10.94
CA GLY A 6 1.57 -13.22 12.11
C GLY A 6 2.74 -12.73 12.99
N TRP A 7 3.27 -11.54 12.71
CA TRP A 7 4.33 -10.85 13.45
C TRP A 7 3.86 -9.61 14.20
N LEU A 8 2.60 -9.19 14.04
CA LEU A 8 1.96 -8.42 15.09
C LEU A 8 1.77 -9.42 16.23
N SER A 9 2.67 -9.34 17.21
CA SER A 9 2.43 -9.95 18.51
C SER A 9 0.99 -9.65 18.92
N GLN A 10 0.40 -10.54 19.70
CA GLN A 10 -1.01 -10.52 20.10
C GLN A 10 -1.53 -9.19 20.72
N SER A 11 -0.70 -8.14 20.80
CA SER A 11 -0.94 -6.83 21.39
C SER A 11 -0.94 -5.62 20.43
N GLN A 12 -0.76 -5.76 19.11
CA GLN A 12 -0.38 -4.58 18.29
C GLN A 12 -1.32 -4.17 17.13
N VAL A 13 -2.47 -4.85 16.97
CA VAL A 13 -3.65 -4.20 16.38
C VAL A 13 -4.35 -3.46 17.51
N GLY A 14 -3.84 -2.27 17.86
CA GLY A 14 -4.55 -1.39 18.79
C GLY A 14 -5.84 -0.87 18.15
N ASN A 15 -6.80 -0.42 18.96
CA ASN A 15 -8.05 0.21 18.50
C ASN A 15 -7.80 1.30 17.43
N THR A 16 -6.64 1.96 17.48
CA THR A 16 -6.19 2.97 16.52
C THR A 16 -6.00 2.41 15.11
N ALA A 17 -5.37 1.24 14.93
CA ALA A 17 -5.11 0.67 13.61
C ALA A 17 -6.41 0.20 12.93
N GLU A 18 -7.29 -0.45 13.70
CA GLU A 18 -8.63 -0.84 13.23
C GLU A 18 -9.47 0.39 12.84
N SER A 19 -9.42 1.47 13.64
CA SER A 19 -10.15 2.70 13.32
C SER A 19 -9.65 3.37 12.03
N ILE A 20 -8.35 3.37 11.80
CA ILE A 20 -7.72 4.01 10.64
C ILE A 20 -8.01 3.19 9.38
N HIS A 21 -7.68 1.89 9.39
CA HIS A 21 -7.72 1.06 8.17
C HIS A 21 -9.06 0.34 7.94
N GLY A 22 -9.91 0.25 8.96
CA GLY A 22 -11.15 -0.51 8.90
C GLY A 22 -10.96 -1.99 8.70
N ILE A 23 -9.86 -2.53 9.22
CA ILE A 23 -9.62 -3.97 9.24
C ILE A 23 -9.66 -4.38 10.71
N THR A 24 -10.71 -5.11 11.07
CA THR A 24 -10.87 -5.63 12.42
C THR A 24 -9.92 -6.79 12.66
N ARG A 25 -9.59 -7.03 13.93
CA ARG A 25 -8.81 -8.22 14.32
C ARG A 25 -9.50 -9.52 13.88
N ALA A 26 -10.83 -9.58 13.96
CA ALA A 26 -11.60 -10.75 13.55
C ALA A 26 -11.50 -11.01 12.04
N GLU A 27 -11.56 -9.96 11.21
CA GLU A 27 -11.35 -10.07 9.76
C GLU A 27 -9.92 -10.53 9.44
N LEU A 28 -8.89 -10.01 10.12
CA LEU A 28 -7.52 -10.47 9.92
C LEU A 28 -7.34 -11.97 10.23
N LEU A 29 -7.95 -12.44 11.32
CA LEU A 29 -7.86 -13.85 11.71
C LEU A 29 -8.65 -14.77 10.77
N ARG A 30 -9.76 -14.29 10.22
CA ARG A 30 -10.64 -15.08 9.35
C ARG A 30 -10.15 -15.11 7.90
N ASP A 31 -9.76 -13.95 7.36
CA ASP A 31 -9.57 -13.74 5.93
C ASP A 31 -8.11 -13.43 5.55
N GLY A 32 -7.24 -13.15 6.54
CA GLY A 32 -5.87 -12.77 6.27
C GLY A 32 -4.97 -13.96 5.88
N LEU A 33 -4.02 -13.71 4.98
CA LEU A 33 -3.07 -14.71 4.52
C LEU A 33 -1.78 -14.73 5.35
N PRO A 34 -1.15 -15.90 5.59
CA PRO A 34 0.17 -15.97 6.22
C PRO A 34 1.19 -15.08 5.50
N ALA A 35 2.03 -14.38 6.26
CA ALA A 35 3.05 -13.47 5.70
C ALA A 35 3.92 -14.12 4.60
N ILE A 36 4.30 -15.39 4.77
CA ILE A 36 5.11 -16.13 3.78
C ILE A 36 4.37 -16.35 2.47
N GLU A 37 3.05 -16.54 2.51
CA GLU A 37 2.23 -16.72 1.32
C GLU A 37 2.13 -15.40 0.56
N VAL A 38 1.89 -14.30 1.28
CA VAL A 38 1.83 -12.96 0.68
C VAL A 38 3.16 -12.60 0.01
N VAL A 39 4.29 -12.82 0.69
CA VAL A 39 5.62 -12.54 0.12
C VAL A 39 5.87 -13.36 -1.15
N LYS A 40 5.51 -14.64 -1.17
CA LYS A 40 5.62 -15.46 -2.39
C LYS A 40 4.77 -14.90 -3.53
N GLN A 41 3.52 -14.56 -3.26
CA GLN A 41 2.62 -13.99 -4.27
C GLN A 41 3.15 -12.66 -4.82
N LEU A 42 3.64 -11.77 -3.95
CA LEU A 42 4.24 -10.49 -4.35
C LEU A 42 5.48 -10.69 -5.22
N ASN A 43 6.42 -11.55 -4.80
CA ASN A 43 7.62 -11.82 -5.60
C ASN A 43 7.27 -12.42 -6.97
N THR A 44 6.36 -13.39 -7.04
CA THR A 44 5.90 -13.95 -8.32
C THR A 44 5.30 -12.87 -9.21
N PHE A 45 4.33 -12.10 -8.70
CA PHE A 45 3.65 -11.07 -9.47
C PHE A 45 4.60 -9.98 -9.98
N LEU A 46 5.51 -9.48 -9.13
CA LEU A 46 6.38 -8.35 -9.45
C LEU A 46 7.59 -8.73 -10.29
N THR A 47 8.04 -9.98 -10.24
CA THR A 47 9.15 -10.45 -11.10
C THR A 47 8.68 -10.85 -12.50
N GLU A 48 7.46 -11.38 -12.65
CA GLU A 48 6.92 -11.76 -13.95
C GLU A 48 6.46 -10.56 -14.79
N SER A 49 6.15 -9.43 -14.16
CA SER A 49 5.51 -8.29 -14.80
C SER A 49 6.46 -7.23 -15.38
N ASP A 50 7.76 -7.27 -15.05
CA ASP A 50 8.77 -6.26 -15.46
C ASP A 50 8.27 -4.80 -15.26
N VAL A 51 7.56 -4.56 -14.14
CA VAL A 51 6.97 -3.26 -13.82
C VAL A 51 7.75 -2.52 -12.75
N VAL A 52 7.74 -1.19 -12.83
CA VAL A 52 8.17 -0.31 -11.75
C VAL A 52 7.02 -0.09 -10.78
N LEU A 53 7.26 -0.29 -9.48
CA LEU A 53 6.27 -0.09 -8.43
C LEU A 53 6.39 1.34 -7.86
N TYR A 54 5.34 2.13 -8.03
CA TYR A 54 5.26 3.50 -7.51
C TYR A 54 4.40 3.58 -6.25
N SER A 55 4.81 4.43 -5.31
CA SER A 55 4.07 4.75 -4.09
C SER A 55 4.09 6.26 -3.81
N ASP A 56 2.99 6.79 -3.27
CA ASP A 56 2.86 8.16 -2.78
C ASP A 56 3.63 8.40 -1.47
N ALA A 57 3.95 7.33 -0.75
CA ALA A 57 4.69 7.35 0.51
C ALA A 57 5.86 6.33 0.51
N HIS A 58 6.61 6.23 -0.59
CA HIS A 58 7.57 5.15 -0.87
C HIS A 58 8.53 4.80 0.29
N ARG A 59 8.94 5.76 1.13
CA ARG A 59 9.78 5.51 2.31
C ARG A 59 9.03 4.72 3.38
N TRP A 60 7.81 5.14 3.71
CA TRP A 60 6.97 4.50 4.72
C TRP A 60 6.48 3.13 4.25
N ASP A 61 6.01 3.04 3.00
CA ASP A 61 5.60 1.76 2.42
C ASP A 61 6.80 0.81 2.29
N GLY A 62 7.97 1.34 1.93
CA GLY A 62 9.23 0.61 1.90
C GLY A 62 9.57 -0.02 3.23
N ASP A 63 9.50 0.74 4.33
CA ASP A 63 9.78 0.23 5.68
C ASP A 63 8.83 -0.92 6.08
N TRP A 64 7.55 -0.82 5.74
CA TRP A 64 6.57 -1.89 6.00
C TRP A 64 6.80 -3.13 5.14
N VAL A 65 7.13 -2.95 3.87
CA VAL A 65 7.49 -4.05 2.97
C VAL A 65 8.77 -4.73 3.47
N ASP A 66 9.80 -3.97 3.83
CA ASP A 66 11.06 -4.52 4.36
C ASP A 66 10.82 -5.29 5.66
N THR A 67 9.95 -4.78 6.53
CA THR A 67 9.52 -5.49 7.73
C THR A 67 8.85 -6.82 7.36
N LEU A 68 7.89 -6.84 6.43
CA LEU A 68 7.22 -8.06 5.98
C LEU A 68 8.22 -9.10 5.46
N TYR A 69 9.15 -8.72 4.59
CA TYR A 69 10.14 -9.63 4.00
C TYR A 69 11.16 -10.12 5.04
N TYR A 70 11.64 -9.22 5.91
CA TYR A 70 12.55 -9.58 6.99
C TYR A 70 11.96 -10.62 7.94
N THR A 71 10.66 -10.55 8.19
CA THR A 71 9.98 -11.46 9.12
C THR A 71 9.91 -12.89 8.61
N VAL A 72 9.84 -13.10 7.28
CA VAL A 72 9.73 -14.43 6.68
C VAL A 72 11.05 -14.96 6.10
N LYS A 73 12.13 -14.18 6.19
CA LYS A 73 13.48 -14.54 5.71
C LYS A 73 13.51 -14.89 4.22
N VAL A 74 12.81 -14.09 3.42
CA VAL A 74 12.80 -14.18 1.96
C VAL A 74 13.33 -12.88 1.38
N ASP A 75 14.09 -12.98 0.29
CA ASP A 75 14.62 -11.82 -0.41
C ASP A 75 13.53 -11.07 -1.18
N LYS A 76 13.56 -9.74 -1.04
CA LYS A 76 12.72 -8.83 -1.82
C LYS A 76 13.36 -8.61 -3.18
N LEU A 77 12.62 -8.88 -4.26
CA LEU A 77 13.14 -8.84 -5.63
C LEU A 77 12.70 -7.60 -6.43
N PHE A 78 12.21 -6.58 -5.74
CA PHE A 78 11.73 -5.33 -6.32
C PHE A 78 12.05 -4.15 -5.39
N TYR A 79 11.90 -2.94 -5.91
CA TYR A 79 12.02 -1.70 -5.15
C TYR A 79 10.80 -0.82 -5.38
N LEU A 80 10.52 0.06 -4.43
CA LEU A 80 9.47 1.08 -4.55
C LEU A 80 10.12 2.40 -4.93
N VAL A 81 9.47 3.12 -5.84
CA VAL A 81 9.88 4.46 -6.28
C VAL A 81 8.80 5.47 -5.90
N SER A 82 9.19 6.72 -5.69
CA SER A 82 8.24 7.79 -5.44
C SER A 82 7.38 8.03 -6.68
N ILE A 83 6.06 8.12 -6.53
CA ILE A 83 5.19 8.55 -7.64
C ILE A 83 5.53 9.97 -8.11
N TYR A 84 6.09 10.81 -7.24
CA TYR A 84 6.54 12.15 -7.59
C TYR A 84 7.74 12.14 -8.56
N ASP A 85 8.54 11.07 -8.58
CA ASP A 85 9.62 10.89 -9.57
C ASP A 85 9.04 10.62 -10.97
N LEU A 86 7.87 9.96 -11.04
CA LEU A 86 7.14 9.72 -12.28
C LEU A 86 6.39 10.97 -12.77
N ILE A 87 5.77 11.69 -11.83
CA ILE A 87 4.91 12.85 -12.14
C ILE A 87 5.73 14.09 -12.50
N GLY A 88 6.86 14.30 -11.82
CA GLY A 88 7.66 15.51 -11.93
C GLY A 88 7.21 16.61 -10.96
N ASN A 89 8.18 17.41 -10.50
CA ASN A 89 7.97 18.45 -9.49
C ASN A 89 7.01 19.57 -9.93
N ASP A 90 6.93 19.85 -11.24
CA ASP A 90 6.05 20.88 -11.81
C ASP A 90 4.56 20.53 -11.69
N LYS A 91 4.24 19.24 -11.53
CA LYS A 91 2.87 18.71 -11.43
C LYS A 91 2.50 18.17 -10.05
N ALA A 92 3.44 18.08 -9.12
CA ALA A 92 3.22 17.57 -7.77
C ALA A 92 2.04 18.26 -7.06
N ASP A 93 2.02 19.59 -7.04
CA ASP A 93 0.93 20.36 -6.44
C ASP A 93 -0.44 20.09 -7.08
N GLN A 94 -0.47 19.82 -8.39
CA GLN A 94 -1.71 19.51 -9.09
C GLN A 94 -2.19 18.10 -8.75
N PHE A 95 -1.26 17.14 -8.70
CA PHE A 95 -1.54 15.79 -8.26
C PHE A 95 -2.14 15.78 -6.84
N ASP A 96 -1.50 16.45 -5.88
CA ASP A 96 -1.95 16.48 -4.50
C ASP A 96 -3.35 17.09 -4.37
N LYS A 97 -3.61 18.20 -5.07
CA LYS A 97 -4.96 18.81 -5.11
C LYS A 97 -6.00 17.86 -5.68
N HIS A 98 -5.67 17.13 -6.74
CA HIS A 98 -6.58 16.16 -7.34
C HIS A 98 -6.82 14.97 -6.42
N PHE A 99 -5.77 14.44 -5.78
CA PHE A 99 -5.87 13.37 -4.81
C PHE A 99 -6.77 13.77 -3.63
N SER A 100 -6.52 14.92 -3.00
CA SER A 100 -7.36 15.43 -1.91
C SER A 100 -8.82 15.58 -2.33
N ARG A 101 -9.09 16.13 -3.51
CA ARG A 101 -10.46 16.25 -4.04
C ARG A 101 -11.15 14.90 -4.22
N VAL A 102 -10.42 13.86 -4.66
CA VAL A 102 -10.97 12.51 -4.81
C VAL A 102 -11.22 11.89 -3.43
N ALA A 103 -10.30 12.04 -2.48
CA ALA A 103 -10.45 11.57 -1.10
C ALA A 103 -11.66 12.21 -0.40
N GLU A 104 -11.85 13.52 -0.57
CA GLU A 104 -12.98 14.28 -0.01
C GLU A 104 -14.33 13.98 -0.67
N SER A 105 -14.36 13.22 -1.78
CA SER A 105 -15.61 12.91 -2.48
C SER A 105 -16.55 11.98 -1.70
N GLY A 106 -16.07 11.37 -0.61
CA GLY A 106 -16.81 10.42 0.22
C GLY A 106 -17.04 9.05 -0.44
N LYS A 107 -16.46 8.81 -1.63
CA LYS A 107 -16.59 7.54 -2.37
C LYS A 107 -15.60 6.46 -1.91
N TYR A 108 -14.55 6.86 -1.20
CA TYR A 108 -13.42 6.02 -0.83
C TYR A 108 -13.24 6.02 0.67
N ARG A 109 -12.80 4.90 1.20
CA ARG A 109 -12.29 4.82 2.56
C ARG A 109 -10.80 5.14 2.54
N HIS A 110 -10.46 6.37 2.89
CA HIS A 110 -9.07 6.77 3.06
C HIS A 110 -8.36 5.83 4.05
N HIS A 111 -7.08 5.52 3.78
CA HIS A 111 -6.26 4.56 4.52
C HIS A 111 -6.64 3.09 4.33
N ARG A 112 -7.54 2.78 3.39
CA ARG A 112 -7.72 1.42 2.88
C ARG A 112 -6.92 1.27 1.60
N ALA A 113 -5.90 0.41 1.63
CA ALA A 113 -4.93 0.28 0.54
C ALA A 113 -5.52 0.19 -0.88
N ALA A 114 -6.59 -0.57 -1.10
CA ALA A 114 -7.22 -0.69 -2.43
C ALA A 114 -7.85 0.64 -2.90
N ASP A 115 -8.52 1.33 -1.98
CA ASP A 115 -9.14 2.62 -2.25
C ASP A 115 -8.07 3.70 -2.44
N ASP A 116 -7.02 3.70 -1.62
CA ASP A 116 -5.89 4.63 -1.75
C ASP A 116 -5.23 4.48 -3.13
N VAL A 117 -4.95 3.24 -3.58
CA VAL A 117 -4.41 2.99 -4.93
C VAL A 117 -5.35 3.51 -6.03
N GLU A 118 -6.66 3.32 -5.90
CA GLU A 118 -7.61 3.84 -6.89
C GLU A 118 -7.63 5.37 -6.92
N MET A 119 -7.57 6.02 -5.75
CA MET A 119 -7.49 7.48 -5.64
C MET A 119 -6.20 8.02 -6.25
N ILE A 120 -5.05 7.39 -5.96
CA ILE A 120 -3.75 7.72 -6.55
C ILE A 120 -3.81 7.60 -8.07
N TYR A 121 -4.32 6.48 -8.58
CA TYR A 121 -4.44 6.27 -10.04
C TYR A 121 -5.32 7.33 -10.71
N LYS A 122 -6.45 7.71 -10.09
CA LYS A 122 -7.33 8.76 -10.63
C LYS A 122 -6.68 10.13 -10.63
N ALA A 123 -5.96 10.48 -9.57
CA ALA A 123 -5.21 11.73 -9.50
C ALA A 123 -4.11 11.76 -10.57
N TYR A 124 -3.36 10.66 -10.70
CA TYR A 124 -2.33 10.50 -11.72
C TYR A 124 -2.88 10.62 -13.15
N TYR A 125 -3.96 9.88 -13.47
CA TYR A 125 -4.57 9.92 -14.79
C TYR A 125 -5.09 11.31 -15.16
N GLN A 126 -5.57 12.08 -14.18
CA GLN A 126 -6.08 13.43 -14.40
C GLN A 126 -4.99 14.45 -14.77
N ILE A 127 -3.74 14.23 -14.34
CA ILE A 127 -2.63 15.18 -14.57
C ILE A 127 -1.63 14.73 -15.66
N MET A 128 -1.61 13.42 -15.96
CA MET A 128 -0.69 12.81 -16.91
C MET A 128 -1.37 12.23 -18.17
N GLY A 129 -2.68 11.96 -18.12
CA GLY A 129 -3.49 11.53 -19.27
C GLY A 129 -4.07 12.70 -20.04
#